data_AF-A0A8D0L765-F1
#
_entry.id   AF-A0A8D0L765-F1
#
_cell.length_a   1.000
_cell.length_b   1.000
_cell.length_c   1.000
_cell.angle_alpha   90.00
_cell.angle_beta   90.00
_cell.angle_gamma   90.00
#
_symmetry.space_group_name_H-M   'P 1'
#
loop_
_entity.id
_entity.type
_entity.pdbx_description
1 polymer ?
#
loop_
_entity_poly.entity_id
_entity_poly.type
_entity_poly.pdbx_seq_one_letter_code
_entity_poly.pdbx_strand_id
1 'polypeptide(L)'
;MPKKGGKPDETSSKRAKVEETCPSPMNYDSPDSVFESLIFPIKQGEFFKEYWEQKPLLIQRNNPSVTAYYQSLFQLADLKELSGHNLYYGQDINICRCVNGKKKILNKDGKVNYMQLKKNFDQRKGTIQFHQPQRFKVRLIWYLI
;
A
#
# COMPACT_ATOMS: atom_id res chain seq x y z
N MET A 1 35.98 -55.12 9.54
CA MET A 1 34.79 -54.98 10.44
C MET A 1 35.24 -54.22 11.67
N PRO A 2 34.42 -53.38 12.37
CA PRO A 2 33.02 -52.99 12.11
C PRO A 2 32.69 -51.46 12.24
N LYS A 3 31.59 -51.05 11.58
CA LYS A 3 30.44 -50.19 12.02
C LYS A 3 30.73 -48.77 12.59
N LYS A 4 30.07 -47.67 12.23
CA LYS A 4 28.63 -47.32 11.99
C LYS A 4 28.64 -45.88 11.43
N GLY A 5 27.86 -45.48 10.42
CA GLY A 5 26.45 -44.99 10.53
C GLY A 5 26.40 -43.56 11.09
N GLY A 6 25.68 -42.55 10.59
CA GLY A 6 24.76 -42.39 9.46
C GLY A 6 24.13 -40.98 9.53
N LYS A 7 23.73 -40.47 8.35
CA LYS A 7 22.83 -39.33 8.00
C LYS A 7 23.14 -37.87 8.44
N PRO A 8 22.95 -36.90 7.53
CA PRO A 8 22.98 -35.46 7.82
C PRO A 8 21.69 -34.97 8.50
N ASP A 9 21.87 -33.97 9.37
CA ASP A 9 20.87 -33.35 10.23
C ASP A 9 19.90 -32.49 9.39
N GLU A 10 18.70 -33.01 9.14
CA GLU A 10 17.55 -32.24 8.62
C GLU A 10 17.08 -31.29 9.72
N THR A 11 17.58 -30.05 9.70
CA THR A 11 17.02 -28.96 10.49
C THR A 11 15.70 -28.51 9.86
N SER A 12 14.64 -29.19 10.30
CA SER A 12 13.24 -28.81 10.11
C SER A 12 13.03 -27.33 10.45
N SER A 13 12.85 -26.51 9.41
CA SER A 13 12.43 -25.11 9.55
C SER A 13 11.00 -25.09 10.07
N LYS A 14 10.86 -24.64 11.33
CA LYS A 14 9.58 -24.37 11.98
C LYS A 14 8.75 -23.43 11.11
N ARG A 15 7.75 -23.97 10.40
CA ARG A 15 6.71 -23.17 9.74
C ARG A 15 6.01 -22.36 10.82
N ALA A 16 6.17 -21.04 10.75
CA ALA A 16 5.40 -20.11 11.53
C ALA A 16 3.91 -20.35 11.26
N LYS A 17 3.16 -20.37 12.36
CA LYS A 17 1.71 -20.51 12.47
C LYS A 17 1.01 -19.66 11.41
N VAL A 18 0.25 -20.32 10.54
CA VAL A 18 -0.68 -19.69 9.59
C VAL A 18 -1.71 -18.94 10.43
N GLU A 19 -1.64 -17.62 10.42
CA GLU A 19 -2.72 -16.77 10.92
C GLU A 19 -3.94 -16.99 10.02
N GLU A 20 -5.07 -17.35 10.63
CA GLU A 20 -6.35 -17.54 9.96
C GLU A 20 -6.67 -16.32 9.09
N THR A 21 -6.66 -16.54 7.78
CA THR A 21 -6.80 -15.49 6.79
C THR A 21 -8.29 -15.19 6.63
N CYS A 22 -8.74 -14.02 7.09
CA CYS A 22 -10.03 -13.49 6.62
C CYS A 22 -10.04 -13.53 5.08
N PRO A 23 -11.15 -13.90 4.42
CA PRO A 23 -11.20 -13.93 2.96
C PRO A 23 -10.81 -12.55 2.41
N SER A 24 -9.68 -12.48 1.71
CA SER A 24 -9.25 -11.26 1.04
C SER A 24 -10.32 -10.88 0.01
N PRO A 25 -10.76 -9.61 -0.05
CA PRO A 25 -11.66 -9.15 -1.10
C PRO A 25 -10.99 -9.10 -2.48
N MET A 26 -9.66 -9.28 -2.52
CA MET A 26 -8.86 -9.38 -3.75
C MET A 26 -8.51 -10.83 -4.04
N ASN A 27 -8.76 -11.27 -5.28
CA ASN A 27 -8.24 -12.53 -5.82
C ASN A 27 -6.85 -12.29 -6.44
N TYR A 28 -5.84 -13.04 -5.98
CA TYR A 28 -4.44 -12.93 -6.43
C TYR A 28 -3.96 -14.11 -7.29
N ASP A 29 -4.88 -14.94 -7.80
CA ASP A 29 -4.55 -16.14 -8.57
C ASP A 29 -3.94 -15.80 -9.95
N SER A 30 -4.36 -14.69 -10.54
CA SER A 30 -3.86 -14.19 -11.83
C SER A 30 -3.97 -12.67 -11.92
N PRO A 31 -3.21 -11.99 -12.80
CA PRO A 31 -3.36 -10.56 -13.04
C PRO A 31 -4.79 -10.14 -13.43
N ASP A 32 -5.47 -10.95 -14.25
CA ASP A 32 -6.85 -10.70 -14.66
C ASP A 32 -7.81 -10.78 -13.46
N SER A 33 -7.61 -11.77 -12.58
CA SER A 33 -8.40 -11.93 -11.35
C SER A 33 -8.19 -10.77 -10.37
N VAL A 34 -6.96 -10.25 -10.26
CA VAL A 34 -6.64 -9.07 -9.45
C VAL A 34 -7.40 -7.86 -9.99
N PHE A 35 -7.31 -7.64 -11.31
CA PHE A 35 -7.98 -6.51 -11.95
C PHE A 35 -9.50 -6.60 -11.80
N GLU A 36 -10.09 -7.77 -12.05
CA GLU A 36 -11.53 -7.99 -11.89
C GLU A 36 -12.00 -7.75 -10.44
N SER A 37 -11.22 -8.21 -9.46
CA SER A 37 -11.49 -7.93 -8.04
C SER A 37 -11.40 -6.43 -7.72
N LEU A 38 -10.41 -5.73 -8.31
CA LEU A 38 -10.20 -4.30 -8.13
C LEU A 38 -11.38 -3.46 -8.63
N ILE A 39 -12.00 -3.86 -9.74
CA ILE A 39 -13.11 -3.12 -10.37
C ILE A 39 -14.50 -3.71 -10.10
N PHE A 40 -14.61 -4.78 -9.31
CA PHE A 40 -15.89 -5.37 -8.93
C PHE A 40 -16.87 -4.32 -8.36
N PRO A 41 -18.15 -4.29 -8.78
CA PRO A 41 -18.86 -5.31 -9.56
C PRO A 41 -18.81 -5.12 -11.09
N ILE A 42 -18.00 -4.20 -11.60
CA ILE A 42 -17.89 -3.96 -13.04
C ILE A 42 -17.08 -5.09 -13.68
N LYS A 43 -17.59 -5.68 -14.76
CA LYS A 43 -16.88 -6.72 -15.51
C LYS A 43 -15.76 -6.09 -16.34
N GLN A 44 -14.66 -6.82 -16.53
CA GLN A 44 -13.52 -6.34 -17.33
C GLN A 44 -13.94 -5.91 -18.74
N GLY A 45 -14.76 -6.71 -19.43
CA GLY A 45 -15.25 -6.39 -20.77
C GLY A 45 -16.10 -5.12 -20.82
N GLU A 46 -16.91 -4.86 -19.78
CA GLU A 46 -17.69 -3.61 -19.67
C GLU A 46 -16.76 -2.42 -19.40
N PHE A 47 -15.79 -2.59 -18.50
CA PHE A 47 -14.80 -1.56 -18.18
C PHE A 47 -14.05 -1.07 -19.42
N PHE A 48 -13.43 -1.99 -20.17
CA PHE A 48 -12.64 -1.63 -21.34
C PHE A 48 -13.48 -1.07 -22.50
N LYS A 49 -14.74 -1.53 -22.64
CA LYS A 49 -15.63 -1.07 -23.71
C LYS A 49 -16.24 0.31 -23.42
N GLU A 50 -16.62 0.59 -22.18
CA GLU A 50 -17.49 1.73 -21.87
C GLU A 50 -16.80 2.85 -21.06
N TYR A 51 -15.72 2.54 -20.35
CA TYR A 51 -15.11 3.46 -19.37
C TYR A 51 -13.64 3.76 -19.65
N TRP A 52 -12.84 2.73 -19.96
CA TRP A 52 -11.42 2.89 -20.23
C TRP A 52 -11.18 3.96 -21.30
N GLU A 53 -10.38 4.97 -20.94
CA GLU A 53 -10.04 6.13 -21.79
C GLU A 53 -11.22 6.90 -22.39
N GLN A 54 -12.43 6.72 -21.85
CA GLN A 54 -13.66 7.35 -22.35
C GLN A 54 -14.34 8.25 -21.32
N LYS A 55 -14.59 7.73 -20.12
CA LYS A 55 -15.28 8.48 -19.06
C LYS A 55 -14.91 7.99 -17.66
N PRO A 56 -15.02 8.84 -16.62
CA PRO A 56 -14.79 8.41 -15.24
C PRO A 56 -15.74 7.29 -14.80
N LEU A 57 -15.24 6.38 -13.96
CA LEU A 57 -16.01 5.35 -13.29
C LEU A 57 -15.89 5.53 -11.77
N LEU A 58 -17.02 5.69 -11.07
CA LEU A 58 -17.08 5.74 -9.61
C LEU A 58 -17.70 4.44 -9.09
N ILE A 59 -16.94 3.69 -8.30
CA ILE A 59 -17.43 2.46 -7.64
C ILE A 59 -17.55 2.74 -6.14
N GLN A 60 -18.79 2.88 -5.67
CA GLN A 60 -19.08 3.02 -4.24
C GLN A 60 -19.33 1.64 -3.63
N ARG A 61 -18.54 1.28 -2.61
CA ARG A 61 -18.67 0.00 -1.89
C ARG A 61 -19.04 0.26 -0.44
N ASN A 62 -20.00 -0.50 0.07
CA ASN A 62 -20.41 -0.47 1.49
C ASN A 62 -20.24 -1.85 2.12
N ASN A 63 -19.04 -2.42 2.00
CA ASN A 63 -18.70 -3.73 2.55
C ASN A 63 -17.58 -3.58 3.59
N PRO A 64 -17.81 -3.95 4.87
CA PRO A 64 -16.82 -3.79 5.94
C PRO A 64 -15.48 -4.51 5.68
N SER A 65 -15.51 -5.71 5.10
CA SER A 65 -14.30 -6.49 4.80
C SER A 65 -13.45 -5.81 3.72
N VAL A 66 -14.09 -5.22 2.71
CA VAL A 66 -13.41 -4.41 1.69
C VAL A 66 -12.79 -3.18 2.33
N THR A 67 -13.53 -2.47 3.20
CA THR A 67 -13.02 -1.31 3.93
C THR A 67 -11.78 -1.66 4.75
N ALA A 68 -11.83 -2.74 5.53
CA ALA A 68 -10.71 -3.19 6.35
C ALA A 68 -9.47 -3.53 5.50
N TYR A 69 -9.67 -4.19 4.36
CA TYR A 69 -8.60 -4.50 3.41
C TYR A 69 -7.92 -3.22 2.89
N TYR A 70 -8.65 -2.25 2.35
CA TYR A 70 -8.05 -1.01 1.82
C TYR A 70 -7.41 -0.16 2.93
N GLN A 71 -7.96 -0.17 4.14
CA GLN A 71 -7.34 0.46 5.31
C GLN A 71 -6.00 -0.20 5.68
N SER A 72 -5.82 -1.50 5.42
CA SER A 72 -4.57 -2.20 5.71
C SER A 72 -3.43 -1.87 4.73
N LEU A 73 -3.74 -1.34 3.53
CA LEU A 73 -2.75 -1.07 2.49
C LEU A 73 -1.76 0.02 2.91
N PHE A 74 -2.27 1.16 3.38
CA PHE A 74 -1.46 2.29 3.83
C PHE A 74 -2.26 3.19 4.76
N GLN A 75 -1.70 3.51 5.92
CA GLN A 75 -2.33 4.37 6.92
C GLN A 75 -1.46 5.56 7.27
N LEU A 76 -2.09 6.65 7.75
CA LEU A 76 -1.34 7.81 8.26
C LEU A 76 -0.40 7.42 9.41
N ALA A 77 -0.79 6.42 10.22
CA ALA A 77 0.03 5.90 11.31
C ALA A 77 1.36 5.31 10.83
N ASP A 78 1.41 4.78 9.61
CA ASP A 78 2.62 4.19 9.01
C ASP A 78 3.72 5.23 8.81
N LEU A 79 3.37 6.51 8.62
CA LEU A 79 4.36 7.57 8.38
C LEU A 79 5.37 7.72 9.52
N LYS A 80 5.00 7.35 10.75
CA LYS A 80 5.92 7.42 11.89
C LYS A 80 7.09 6.45 11.71
N GLU A 81 6.77 5.19 11.42
CA GLU A 81 7.75 4.15 11.15
C GLU A 81 8.53 4.45 9.86
N LEU A 82 7.82 4.80 8.78
CA LEU A 82 8.42 5.08 7.47
C LEU A 82 9.40 6.24 7.50
N SER A 83 9.18 7.26 8.34
CA SER A 83 10.11 8.37 8.49
C SER A 83 11.50 7.96 9.00
N GLY A 84 11.64 6.77 9.59
CA GLY A 84 12.93 6.18 9.97
C GLY A 84 13.77 5.70 8.78
N HIS A 85 13.17 5.48 7.60
CA HIS A 85 13.83 4.90 6.42
C HIS A 85 14.55 5.93 5.54
N ASN A 86 15.07 7.02 6.11
CA ASN A 86 15.76 8.10 5.36
C ASN A 86 14.95 8.65 4.17
N LEU A 87 13.70 9.05 4.40
CA LEU A 87 12.88 9.69 3.38
C LEU A 87 13.33 11.14 3.15
N TYR A 88 13.23 11.63 1.92
CA TYR A 88 13.58 12.99 1.53
C TYR A 88 12.39 13.76 0.95
N TYR A 89 12.33 15.06 1.23
CA TYR A 89 11.35 15.93 0.61
C TYR A 89 11.60 16.05 -0.90
N GLY A 90 10.54 16.13 -1.70
CA GLY A 90 10.62 16.17 -3.17
C GLY A 90 10.79 14.80 -3.80
N GLN A 91 11.69 13.97 -3.26
CA GLN A 91 11.92 12.61 -3.74
C GLN A 91 10.85 11.63 -3.24
N ASP A 92 10.70 11.48 -1.92
CA ASP A 92 9.81 10.48 -1.32
C ASP A 92 8.51 11.09 -0.82
N ILE A 93 8.56 12.32 -0.29
CA ILE A 93 7.39 12.99 0.28
C ILE A 93 7.30 14.44 -0.19
N ASN A 94 6.09 14.85 -0.55
CA ASN A 94 5.70 16.25 -0.71
C ASN A 94 4.69 16.66 0.35
N ILE A 95 4.78 17.89 0.83
CA ILE A 95 3.71 18.57 1.57
C ILE A 95 3.19 19.69 0.68
N CYS A 96 1.89 19.74 0.45
CA CYS A 96 1.28 20.81 -0.32
C CYS A 96 -0.03 21.28 0.29
N ARG A 97 -0.51 22.45 -0.14
CA ARG A 97 -1.83 22.98 0.22
C ARG A 97 -2.41 23.72 -0.97
N CYS A 98 -3.70 23.60 -1.20
CA CYS A 98 -4.41 24.45 -2.15
C CYS A 98 -4.75 25.79 -1.48
N VAL A 99 -4.30 26.89 -2.07
CA VAL A 99 -4.61 28.27 -1.63
C VAL A 99 -5.07 29.03 -2.87
N ASN A 100 -6.32 29.51 -2.86
CA ASN A 100 -6.94 30.24 -3.97
C ASN A 100 -6.84 29.47 -5.31
N GLY A 101 -7.15 28.18 -5.29
CA GLY A 101 -7.08 27.31 -6.47
C GLY A 101 -5.66 26.93 -6.92
N LYS A 102 -4.61 27.44 -6.25
CA LYS A 102 -3.21 27.18 -6.61
C LYS A 102 -2.55 26.22 -5.62
N LYS A 103 -1.82 25.24 -6.14
CA LYS A 103 -0.99 24.32 -5.35
C LYS A 103 0.22 25.08 -4.80
N LYS A 104 0.32 25.21 -3.48
CA LYS A 104 1.49 25.71 -2.78
C LYS A 104 2.27 24.55 -2.17
N ILE A 105 3.53 24.41 -2.55
CA ILE A 105 4.45 23.41 -1.97
C ILE A 105 5.00 23.95 -0.64
N LEU A 106 5.03 23.09 0.38
CA LEU A 106 5.44 23.40 1.76
C LEU A 106 6.62 22.53 2.22
N ASN A 107 7.32 21.90 1.26
CA ASN A 107 8.51 21.09 1.51
C ASN A 107 9.58 21.90 2.23
N LYS A 108 10.40 21.20 3.01
CA LYS A 108 11.70 21.69 3.45
C LYS A 108 12.78 21.02 2.62
N ASP A 109 14.02 21.45 2.82
CA ASP A 109 15.17 20.79 2.22
C ASP A 109 15.58 19.56 3.03
N GLY A 110 16.07 18.54 2.32
CA GLY A 110 16.68 17.35 2.91
C GLY A 110 15.71 16.33 3.49
N LYS A 111 16.14 15.68 4.58
CA LYS A 111 15.46 14.54 5.18
C LYS A 111 14.14 14.93 5.83
N VAL A 112 13.16 14.05 5.69
CA VAL A 112 11.84 14.17 6.30
C VAL A 112 11.92 13.83 7.78
N ASN A 113 11.31 14.67 8.61
CA ASN A 113 11.13 14.43 10.03
C ASN A 113 9.63 14.28 10.34
N TYR A 114 9.26 13.19 11.02
CA TYR A 114 7.86 12.88 11.33
C TYR A 114 7.14 13.99 12.12
N MET A 115 7.80 14.59 13.10
CA MET A 115 7.19 15.67 13.90
C MET A 115 6.84 16.88 13.03
N GLN A 116 7.66 17.15 12.01
CA GLN A 116 7.39 18.22 11.05
C GLN A 116 6.24 17.85 10.10
N LEU A 117 6.18 16.60 9.61
CA LEU A 117 5.03 16.12 8.82
C LEU A 117 3.73 16.30 9.59
N LYS A 118 3.70 15.78 10.83
CA LYS A 118 2.54 15.84 11.72
C LYS A 118 2.12 17.29 12.00
N LYS A 119 3.08 18.18 12.28
CA LYS A 119 2.82 19.62 12.47
C LYS A 119 2.19 20.26 11.24
N ASN A 120 2.72 19.99 10.04
CA ASN A 120 2.18 20.53 8.80
C ASN A 120 0.76 20.01 8.52
N PHE A 121 0.51 18.72 8.79
CA PHE A 121 -0.80 18.10 8.62
C PHE A 121 -1.83 18.69 9.61
N ASP A 122 -1.56 18.60 10.91
CA ASP A 122 -2.52 18.96 11.97
C ASP A 122 -2.80 20.47 12.02
N GLN A 123 -1.73 21.28 12.01
CA GLN A 123 -1.82 22.72 12.29
C GLN A 123 -1.93 23.56 11.01
N ARG A 124 -1.17 23.20 9.96
CA ARG A 124 -1.12 23.99 8.73
C ARG A 124 -2.11 23.52 7.66
N LYS A 125 -2.84 22.43 7.94
CA LYS A 125 -3.79 21.81 7.02
C LYS A 125 -3.15 21.47 5.67
N GLY A 126 -1.92 20.95 5.73
CA GLY A 126 -1.19 20.48 4.56
C GLY A 126 -1.60 19.05 4.19
N THR A 127 -1.63 18.75 2.90
CA THR A 127 -1.76 17.41 2.34
C THR A 127 -0.37 16.80 2.18
N ILE A 128 -0.22 15.57 2.67
CA ILE A 128 0.99 14.76 2.49
C ILE A 128 0.81 13.90 1.24
N GLN A 129 1.73 13.98 0.30
CA GLN A 129 1.82 13.12 -0.87
C GLN A 129 3.05 12.23 -0.70
N PHE A 130 2.86 10.92 -0.60
CA PHE A 130 3.92 9.93 -0.48
C PHE A 130 4.16 9.25 -1.83
N HIS A 131 5.41 9.20 -2.29
CA HIS A 131 5.78 8.59 -3.56
C HIS A 131 6.26 7.15 -3.38
N GLN A 132 5.78 6.27 -4.26
CA GLN A 132 6.21 4.88 -4.37
C GLN A 132 6.11 4.09 -3.04
N PRO A 133 4.93 4.05 -2.38
CA PRO A 133 4.74 3.36 -1.10
C PRO A 133 5.00 1.85 -1.16
N GLN A 134 4.91 1.23 -2.35
CA GLN A 134 5.20 -0.19 -2.57
C GLN A 134 6.64 -0.59 -2.21
N ARG A 135 7.59 0.35 -2.18
CA ARG A 135 8.97 0.11 -1.72
C ARG A 135 9.05 -0.30 -0.24
N PHE A 136 8.03 0.04 0.55
CA PHE A 136 8.02 -0.17 2.00
C PHE A 136 6.91 -1.11 2.47
N LYS A 137 5.76 -1.12 1.79
CA LYS A 137 4.61 -1.99 2.10
C LYS A 137 4.57 -3.21 1.17
N VAL A 138 5.63 -4.00 1.24
CA VAL A 138 5.93 -5.13 0.32
C VAL A 138 4.84 -6.21 0.31
N ARG A 139 4.10 -6.44 1.41
CA ARG A 139 3.14 -7.56 1.46
C ARG A 139 1.77 -7.28 0.86
N LEU A 140 1.41 -6.02 0.60
CA LEU A 140 0.02 -5.67 0.22
C LEU A 140 -0.03 -4.76 -1.00
N ILE A 141 0.79 -3.71 -1.03
CA ILE A 141 0.78 -2.78 -2.17
C ILE A 141 1.56 -3.38 -3.35
N TRP A 142 2.64 -4.13 -3.09
CA TRP A 142 3.43 -4.75 -4.15
C TRP A 142 2.64 -5.79 -4.96
N TYR A 143 1.78 -6.59 -4.33
CA TYR A 143 0.97 -7.57 -5.08
C TYR A 143 -0.17 -6.91 -5.88
N LEU A 144 -0.50 -5.65 -5.57
CA LEU A 144 -1.55 -4.91 -6.25
C LEU A 144 -1.05 -4.13 -7.48
N ILE A 145 0.26 -3.83 -7.57
CA ILE A 145 0.88 -2.98 -8.60
C ILE A 145 1.85 -3.82 -9.43
#